data_AF-A0A935EQX4-F1
#
_entry.id   AF-A0A935EQX4-F1
#
_cell.length_a   1.000
_cell.length_b   1.000
_cell.length_c   1.000
_cell.angle_alpha   90.00
_cell.angle_beta   90.00
_cell.angle_gamma   90.00
#
_symmetry.space_group_name_H-M   'P 1'
#
loop_
_entity.id
_entity.type
_entity.pdbx_description
1 polymer ?
#
loop_
_entity_poly.entity_id
_entity_poly.type
_entity_poly.pdbx_seq_one_letter_code
_entity_poly.pdbx_strand_id
1 'polypeptide(L)'
;MKPDDDPFVPLAAESLVDELDLLRRSPARGAESGQIVPGVPVIGRLEGFDITEQPLVSRLAACPGEVVPARCTVALRRALMGRDVLVVFVDGDPRAPVIIGVLEPRPLLAGDAPSKLPASVTVDGDRHVIEADREVVLRCGDASITLTRAGKVIIKGSYILSRSSGYNKIKGAAIDLN
;
A
#
# COMPACT_ATOMS: atom_id res chain seq x y z
N MET A 1 44.48 -33.27 -35.04
CA MET A 1 43.36 -32.83 -34.19
C MET A 1 43.89 -31.68 -33.34
N LYS A 2 43.63 -30.45 -33.76
CA LYS A 2 44.01 -29.21 -33.05
C LYS A 2 42.77 -28.71 -32.29
N PRO A 3 42.85 -28.40 -31.00
CA PRO A 3 41.76 -27.78 -30.26
C PRO A 3 42.01 -26.27 -30.22
N ASP A 4 41.48 -25.52 -31.18
CA ASP A 4 41.60 -24.05 -31.14
C ASP A 4 40.55 -23.35 -32.03
N ASP A 5 39.27 -23.68 -31.85
CA ASP A 5 38.15 -22.88 -32.34
C ASP A 5 36.89 -23.21 -31.51
N ASP A 6 36.79 -22.60 -30.33
CA ASP A 6 35.51 -22.48 -29.61
C ASP A 6 35.09 -21.00 -29.64
N PRO A 7 33.99 -20.64 -30.33
CA PRO A 7 33.53 -19.26 -30.43
C PRO A 7 32.80 -18.75 -29.18
N PHE A 8 32.70 -19.53 -28.10
CA PHE A 8 32.10 -19.09 -26.84
C PHE A 8 33.16 -18.74 -25.78
N VAL A 9 33.85 -17.62 -26.01
CA VAL A 9 34.54 -16.91 -24.93
C VAL A 9 33.49 -16.23 -24.04
N PRO A 10 33.44 -16.49 -22.72
CA PRO A 10 32.52 -15.79 -21.84
C PRO A 10 33.00 -14.35 -21.60
N LEU A 11 32.44 -13.41 -22.36
CA LEU A 11 32.46 -11.98 -22.04
C LEU A 11 31.45 -11.70 -20.91
N ALA A 12 31.71 -12.21 -19.70
CA ALA A 12 30.92 -11.86 -18.52
C ALA A 12 31.63 -12.29 -17.23
N ALA A 13 32.65 -11.56 -16.80
CA ALA A 13 33.21 -11.79 -15.46
C ALA A 13 33.79 -10.56 -14.73
N GLU A 14 33.75 -9.34 -15.28
CA GLU A 14 34.48 -8.22 -14.61
C GLU A 14 33.71 -6.90 -14.44
N SER A 15 32.38 -6.86 -14.56
CA SER A 15 31.66 -5.60 -14.21
C SER A 15 30.34 -5.73 -13.44
N LEU A 16 29.90 -6.95 -13.07
CA LEU A 16 28.64 -7.12 -12.32
C LEU A 16 28.79 -7.11 -10.80
N VAL A 17 30.01 -7.15 -10.27
CA VAL A 17 30.24 -7.07 -8.82
C VAL A 17 30.13 -5.63 -8.29
N ASP A 18 30.45 -4.61 -9.10
CA ASP A 18 30.44 -3.20 -8.65
C ASP A 18 29.03 -2.57 -8.61
N GLU A 19 28.15 -2.87 -9.57
CA GLU A 19 26.79 -2.30 -9.57
C GLU A 19 25.88 -2.88 -8.47
N LEU A 20 26.09 -4.15 -8.11
CA LEU A 20 25.31 -4.78 -7.04
C LEU A 20 25.74 -4.30 -5.65
N ASP A 21 26.99 -3.87 -5.49
CA ASP A 21 27.49 -3.24 -4.25
C ASP A 21 27.02 -1.79 -4.11
N LEU A 22 26.84 -1.07 -5.22
CA LEU A 22 26.24 0.28 -5.22
C LEU A 22 24.75 0.27 -4.85
N LEU A 23 24.01 -0.77 -5.26
CA LEU A 23 22.60 -0.95 -4.86
C LEU A 23 22.41 -1.48 -3.43
N ARG A 24 23.44 -2.11 -2.83
CA ARG A 24 23.47 -2.49 -1.41
C ARG A 24 23.79 -1.32 -0.49
N ARG A 25 24.37 -0.23 -1.01
CA ARG A 25 24.53 1.03 -0.28
C ARG A 25 23.25 1.86 -0.35
N SER A 26 22.18 1.33 0.22
CA SER A 26 21.27 2.23 0.94
C SER A 26 22.11 3.00 1.95
N PRO A 27 21.89 4.30 2.19
CA PRO A 27 22.50 4.94 3.33
C PRO A 27 21.97 4.18 4.55
N ALA A 28 22.79 3.29 5.10
CA ALA A 28 22.78 3.05 6.52
C ALA A 28 23.08 4.42 7.12
N ARG A 29 22.03 5.25 7.27
CA ARG A 29 21.99 6.22 8.36
C ARG A 29 22.37 5.38 9.55
N GLY A 30 23.54 5.67 10.10
CA GLY A 30 24.09 4.91 11.22
C GLY A 30 22.95 4.64 12.18
N ALA A 31 22.72 3.37 12.46
CA ALA A 31 21.98 2.99 13.65
C ALA A 31 22.87 3.41 14.83
N GLU A 32 22.92 4.71 15.10
CA GLU A 32 23.20 5.17 16.44
C GLU A 32 22.12 4.49 17.28
N SER A 33 22.54 3.58 18.16
CA SER A 33 21.63 2.92 19.11
C SER A 33 20.86 4.03 19.79
N GLY A 34 19.60 4.22 19.36
CA GLY A 34 18.79 5.35 19.78
C GLY A 34 18.57 5.20 21.27
N GLN A 35 19.29 5.98 22.06
CA GLN A 35 19.12 6.00 23.50
C GLN A 35 17.66 6.36 23.77
N ILE A 36 16.92 5.46 24.41
CA ILE A 36 15.53 5.72 24.78
C ILE A 36 15.56 6.89 25.75
N VAL A 37 14.98 8.01 25.35
CA VAL A 37 14.76 9.14 26.23
C VAL A 37 13.39 8.94 26.86
N PRO A 38 13.30 8.72 28.19
CA PRO A 38 12.02 8.53 28.86
C PRO A 38 11.05 9.67 28.56
N GLY A 39 9.80 9.32 28.24
CA GLY A 39 8.75 10.29 27.92
C GLY A 39 8.80 10.90 26.52
N VAL A 40 9.83 10.62 25.71
CA VAL A 40 9.86 11.07 24.31
C VAL A 40 9.16 10.03 23.43
N PRO A 41 8.11 10.42 22.69
CA PRO A 41 7.44 9.50 21.78
C PRO A 41 8.32 9.19 20.56
N VAL A 42 8.26 7.96 20.10
CA VAL A 42 8.95 7.45 18.91
C VAL A 42 7.96 6.98 17.86
N ILE A 43 8.41 6.89 16.61
CA ILE A 43 7.59 6.35 15.51
C ILE A 43 7.88 4.85 15.38
N GLY A 44 6.82 4.04 15.36
CA GLY A 44 6.87 2.61 15.02
C GLY A 44 5.94 2.28 13.84
N ARG A 45 5.87 1.01 13.46
CA ARG A 45 4.86 0.49 12.52
C ARG A 45 3.88 -0.40 13.24
N LEU A 46 2.59 -0.28 12.96
CA LEU A 46 1.63 -1.32 13.32
C LEU A 46 1.73 -2.48 12.31
N GLU A 47 2.21 -3.64 12.74
CA GLU A 47 2.32 -4.82 11.87
C GLU A 47 1.03 -5.65 11.85
N GLY A 48 0.30 -5.67 12.96
CA GLY A 48 -0.91 -6.47 13.07
C GLY A 48 -1.42 -6.60 14.49
N PHE A 49 -2.12 -7.70 14.74
CA PHE A 49 -2.60 -8.09 16.06
C PHE A 49 -2.25 -9.54 16.30
N ASP A 50 -1.91 -9.89 17.53
CA ASP A 50 -1.66 -11.28 17.92
C ASP A 50 -2.98 -12.06 18.11
N ILE A 51 -2.86 -13.31 18.58
CA ILE A 51 -4.01 -14.19 18.85
C ILE A 51 -4.91 -13.69 19.99
N THR A 52 -4.44 -12.74 20.80
CA THR A 52 -5.19 -12.11 21.90
C THR A 52 -5.73 -10.73 21.52
N GLU A 53 -5.66 -10.36 20.24
CA GLU A 53 -6.04 -9.05 19.71
C GLU A 53 -5.20 -7.88 20.27
N GLN A 54 -3.98 -8.16 20.75
CA GLN A 54 -3.03 -7.10 21.11
C GLN A 54 -2.28 -6.60 19.88
N PRO A 55 -2.15 -5.27 19.70
CA PRO A 55 -1.43 -4.73 18.55
C PRO A 55 0.06 -5.08 18.62
N LEU A 56 0.63 -5.36 17.46
CA LEU A 56 2.04 -5.70 17.29
C LEU A 56 2.75 -4.54 16.59
N VAL A 57 3.86 -4.08 17.16
CA VAL A 57 4.64 -2.95 16.63
C VAL A 57 6.07 -3.32 16.27
N SER A 58 6.58 -2.71 15.21
CA SER A 58 7.96 -2.87 14.74
C SER A 58 8.64 -1.52 14.50
N ARG A 59 9.89 -1.54 14.03
CA ARG A 59 10.72 -0.36 13.74
C ARG A 59 10.93 0.57 14.93
N LEU A 60 10.88 0.02 16.14
CA LEU A 60 11.29 0.75 17.33
C LEU A 60 12.81 0.77 17.39
N ALA A 61 13.42 1.95 17.48
CA ALA A 61 14.88 2.10 17.53
C ALA A 61 15.51 1.27 18.67
N ALA A 62 14.77 1.05 19.75
CA ALA A 62 15.19 0.27 20.90
C ALA A 62 15.09 -1.25 20.72
N CYS A 63 14.32 -1.72 19.74
CA CYS A 63 14.15 -3.14 19.40
C CYS A 63 14.28 -3.33 17.88
N PRO A 64 15.49 -3.11 17.31
CA PRO A 64 15.68 -3.12 15.87
C PRO A 64 15.41 -4.51 15.28
N GLY A 65 14.52 -4.58 14.29
CA GLY A 65 14.16 -5.82 13.59
C GLY A 65 13.18 -6.74 14.34
N GLU A 66 12.77 -6.37 15.55
CA GLU A 66 11.81 -7.14 16.34
C GLU A 66 10.38 -6.62 16.15
N VAL A 67 9.41 -7.52 16.32
CA VAL A 67 7.98 -7.21 16.43
C VAL A 67 7.57 -7.47 17.87
N VAL A 68 7.15 -6.42 18.57
CA VAL A 68 6.87 -6.43 20.00
C VAL A 68 5.38 -6.16 20.23
N PRO A 69 4.70 -6.88 21.15
CA PRO A 69 3.35 -6.53 21.53
C PRO A 69 3.29 -5.16 22.20
N ALA A 70 2.25 -4.39 21.89
CA ALA A 70 2.00 -3.08 22.43
C ALA A 70 0.62 -3.01 23.08
N ARG A 71 0.47 -2.06 24.01
CA ARG A 71 -0.86 -1.58 24.43
C ARG A 71 -1.26 -0.39 23.56
N CYS A 72 -2.53 0.01 23.60
CA CYS A 72 -2.97 1.20 22.88
C CYS A 72 -3.98 2.02 23.70
N THR A 73 -3.98 3.34 23.50
CA THR A 73 -5.00 4.27 24.04
C THR A 73 -5.99 4.72 22.98
N VAL A 74 -5.84 4.23 21.74
CA VAL A 74 -6.66 4.57 20.58
C VAL A 74 -7.32 3.30 20.02
N ALA A 75 -8.51 3.45 19.42
CA ALA A 75 -9.21 2.33 18.81
C ALA A 75 -8.51 1.91 17.49
N LEU A 76 -7.69 0.87 17.57
CA LEU A 76 -7.02 0.30 16.40
C LEU A 76 -7.94 -0.65 15.63
N ARG A 77 -7.86 -0.60 14.31
CA ARG A 77 -8.62 -1.49 13.40
C ARG A 77 -7.63 -2.18 12.45
N ARG A 78 -7.98 -3.37 11.97
CA ARG A 78 -7.15 -4.13 11.00
C ARG A 78 -6.83 -3.35 9.72
N ALA A 79 -7.71 -2.44 9.30
CA ALA A 79 -7.46 -1.54 8.16
C ALA A 79 -6.26 -0.57 8.35
N LEU A 80 -5.76 -0.42 9.58
CA LEU A 80 -4.63 0.43 9.92
C LEU A 80 -3.29 -0.33 9.92
N MET A 81 -3.27 -1.64 9.61
CA MET A 81 -2.02 -2.40 9.48
C MET A 81 -1.09 -1.75 8.46
N GLY A 82 0.21 -1.80 8.76
CA GLY A 82 1.27 -1.17 7.98
C GLY A 82 1.42 0.33 8.16
N ARG A 83 0.53 1.00 8.93
CA ARG A 83 0.61 2.45 9.22
C ARG A 83 1.70 2.76 10.24
N ASP A 84 2.20 4.00 10.16
CA ASP A 84 3.06 4.58 11.18
C ASP A 84 2.23 4.91 12.44
N VAL A 85 2.78 4.60 13.60
CA VAL A 85 2.15 4.83 14.90
C VAL A 85 3.09 5.57 15.82
N LEU A 86 2.53 6.39 16.71
CA LEU A 86 3.27 7.10 17.74
C LEU A 86 3.26 6.24 19.01
N VAL A 87 4.45 5.94 19.53
CA VAL A 87 4.67 5.00 20.63
C VAL A 87 5.41 5.70 21.76
N VAL A 88 4.99 5.46 22.99
CA VAL A 88 5.74 5.79 24.21
C VAL A 88 6.07 4.50 24.96
N PHE A 89 7.11 4.53 25.78
CA PHE A 89 7.55 3.39 26.60
C PHE A 89 7.21 3.63 28.06
N VAL A 90 6.51 2.69 28.69
CA VAL A 90 6.19 2.76 30.13
C VAL A 90 7.49 2.69 30.92
N ASP A 91 7.75 3.68 31.78
CA ASP A 91 8.97 3.78 32.61
C ASP A 91 10.29 3.68 31.81
N GLY A 92 10.24 3.99 30.51
CA GLY A 92 11.38 3.85 29.60
C GLY A 92 11.72 2.41 29.19
N ASP A 93 10.87 1.42 29.49
CA ASP A 93 11.06 0.03 29.10
C ASP A 93 10.72 -0.19 27.60
N PRO A 94 11.70 -0.52 26.75
CA PRO A 94 11.46 -0.79 25.34
C PRO A 94 10.53 -1.97 25.05
N ARG A 95 10.37 -2.89 26.01
CA ARG A 95 9.47 -4.05 25.89
C ARG A 95 8.04 -3.75 26.33
N ALA A 96 7.77 -2.54 26.81
CA ALA A 96 6.44 -2.08 27.20
C ALA A 96 5.95 -0.88 26.36
N PRO A 97 5.84 -1.01 25.01
CA PRO A 97 5.35 0.06 24.16
C PRO A 97 3.84 0.29 24.32
N VAL A 98 3.43 1.56 24.31
CA VAL A 98 2.04 2.02 24.27
C VAL A 98 1.84 2.91 23.06
N ILE A 99 0.95 2.50 22.17
CA ILE A 99 0.50 3.29 21.03
C ILE A 99 -0.44 4.38 21.54
N ILE A 100 -0.03 5.63 21.36
CA ILE A 100 -0.80 6.82 21.77
C ILE A 100 -1.47 7.52 20.60
N GLY A 101 -1.11 7.16 19.37
CA GLY A 101 -1.71 7.72 18.16
C GLY A 101 -1.31 6.95 16.90
N VAL A 102 -2.11 7.13 15.85
CA VAL A 102 -1.78 6.65 14.49
C VAL A 102 -1.42 7.88 13.67
N LEU A 103 -0.29 7.84 12.98
CA LEU A 103 0.09 8.93 12.09
C LEU A 103 -0.77 8.84 10.84
N GLU A 104 -1.52 9.91 10.57
CA GLU A 104 -2.13 10.07 9.27
C GLU A 104 -1.01 10.12 8.22
N PRO A 105 -1.15 9.41 7.09
CA PRO A 105 -0.24 9.60 5.96
C PRO A 105 -0.23 11.10 5.65
N ARG A 106 0.96 11.67 5.50
CA ARG A 106 1.10 13.07 5.09
C ARG A 106 0.12 13.31 3.93
N PRO A 107 -0.90 14.18 4.08
CA PRO A 107 -1.69 14.57 2.93
C PRO A 107 -0.67 15.14 1.96
N LEU A 108 -0.55 14.53 0.78
CA LEU A 108 0.18 15.14 -0.31
C LEU A 108 -0.45 16.51 -0.48
N LEU A 109 0.22 17.56 -0.01
CA LEU A 109 -0.18 18.92 -0.28
C LEU A 109 -0.38 18.98 -1.79
N ALA A 110 -1.59 19.33 -2.21
CA ALA A 110 -1.98 19.41 -3.60
C ALA A 110 -0.94 20.27 -4.33
N GLY A 111 -0.02 19.62 -5.05
CA GLY A 111 1.18 20.29 -5.53
C GLY A 111 2.13 19.44 -6.36
N ASP A 112 2.12 18.10 -6.24
CA ASP A 112 3.04 17.28 -7.05
C ASP A 112 2.47 15.95 -7.58
N ALA A 113 1.16 15.91 -7.84
CA ALA A 113 0.55 14.87 -8.66
C ALA A 113 -0.68 15.43 -9.41
N PRO A 114 -0.90 15.07 -10.69
CA PRO A 114 -2.05 15.56 -11.44
C PRO A 114 -3.36 15.09 -10.79
N SER A 115 -4.11 16.07 -10.27
CA SER A 115 -5.55 16.08 -9.99
C SER A 115 -6.28 14.73 -10.11
N LYS A 116 -6.52 14.07 -8.97
CA LYS A 116 -7.70 13.22 -8.79
C LYS A 116 -8.56 13.85 -7.71
N LEU A 117 -9.79 14.19 -8.08
CA LEU A 117 -10.83 14.64 -7.15
C LEU A 117 -11.00 13.64 -6.00
N PRO A 118 -11.52 14.08 -4.84
CA PRO A 118 -11.86 13.16 -3.76
C PRO A 118 -12.94 12.20 -4.26
N ALA A 119 -12.55 10.94 -4.51
CA ALA A 119 -13.49 9.84 -4.61
C ALA A 119 -13.75 9.36 -3.17
N SER A 120 -14.98 9.47 -2.69
CA SER A 120 -15.37 8.89 -1.40
C SER A 120 -15.88 7.48 -1.62
N VAL A 121 -15.39 6.54 -0.82
CA VAL A 121 -15.91 5.17 -0.75
C VAL A 121 -16.56 5.01 0.62
N THR A 122 -17.88 4.93 0.66
CA THR A 122 -18.64 4.66 1.89
C THR A 122 -18.94 3.18 1.94
N VAL A 123 -18.59 2.53 3.04
CA VAL A 123 -18.88 1.12 3.32
C VAL A 123 -19.87 1.06 4.47
N ASP A 124 -21.12 0.77 4.17
CA ASP A 124 -22.02 0.15 5.13
C ASP A 124 -21.84 -1.37 5.01
N GLY A 125 -21.99 -2.14 6.07
CA GLY A 125 -21.60 -3.57 6.13
C GLY A 125 -22.09 -4.44 4.97
N ASP A 126 -23.14 -4.00 4.27
CA ASP A 126 -23.74 -4.66 3.10
C ASP A 126 -23.67 -3.85 1.79
N ARG A 127 -23.18 -2.60 1.79
CA ARG A 127 -23.22 -1.70 0.62
C ARG A 127 -21.98 -0.81 0.49
N HIS A 128 -21.37 -0.87 -0.69
CA HIS A 128 -20.29 0.02 -1.10
C HIS A 128 -20.80 1.10 -2.05
N VAL A 129 -20.54 2.38 -1.73
CA VAL A 129 -20.91 3.54 -2.55
C VAL A 129 -19.66 4.26 -3.01
N ILE A 130 -19.48 4.41 -4.33
CA ILE A 130 -18.36 5.15 -4.95
C ILE A 130 -18.96 6.39 -5.65
N GLU A 131 -18.58 7.58 -5.19
CA GLU A 131 -19.07 8.86 -5.72
C GLU A 131 -17.94 9.75 -6.23
N ALA A 132 -18.23 10.54 -7.28
CA ALA A 132 -17.32 11.54 -7.84
C ALA A 132 -18.10 12.63 -8.61
N ASP A 133 -17.64 13.89 -8.54
CA ASP A 133 -18.33 15.03 -9.17
C ASP A 133 -18.33 15.02 -10.70
N ARG A 134 -17.34 14.35 -11.31
CA ARG A 134 -17.11 14.39 -12.77
C ARG A 134 -17.26 13.03 -13.44
N GLU A 135 -16.52 12.04 -12.94
CA GLU A 135 -16.46 10.72 -13.55
C GLU A 135 -15.98 9.65 -12.55
N VAL A 136 -16.44 8.41 -12.75
CA VAL A 136 -15.94 7.21 -12.09
C VAL A 136 -15.42 6.26 -13.17
N VAL A 137 -14.12 5.93 -13.11
CA VAL A 137 -13.45 5.04 -14.08
C VAL A 137 -12.86 3.84 -13.37
N LEU A 138 -13.37 2.64 -13.68
CA LEU A 138 -12.78 1.36 -13.29
C LEU A 138 -11.94 0.84 -14.46
N ARG A 139 -10.61 0.79 -14.34
CA ARG A 139 -9.69 0.44 -15.43
C ARG A 139 -8.76 -0.70 -15.06
N CYS A 140 -8.56 -1.62 -16.00
CA CYS A 140 -7.56 -2.69 -15.93
C CYS A 140 -6.95 -2.87 -17.33
N GLY A 141 -5.69 -2.46 -17.52
CA GLY A 141 -5.05 -2.42 -18.83
C GLY A 141 -5.86 -1.60 -19.85
N ASP A 142 -6.18 -2.23 -20.99
CA ASP A 142 -6.93 -1.63 -22.10
C ASP A 142 -8.46 -1.61 -21.88
N ALA A 143 -8.96 -2.27 -20.83
CA ALA A 143 -10.39 -2.33 -20.52
C ALA A 143 -10.78 -1.25 -19.49
N SER A 144 -12.00 -0.72 -19.64
CA SER A 144 -12.57 0.25 -18.68
C SER A 144 -14.08 0.27 -18.63
N ILE A 145 -14.64 0.51 -17.44
CA ILE A 145 -16.03 0.94 -17.23
C ILE A 145 -16.01 2.39 -16.75
N THR A 146 -16.71 3.28 -17.43
CA THR A 146 -16.71 4.72 -17.14
C THR A 146 -18.13 5.25 -16.96
N LEU A 147 -18.43 5.81 -15.78
CA LEU A 147 -19.64 6.58 -15.52
C LEU A 147 -19.29 8.08 -15.60
N THR A 148 -20.07 8.84 -16.37
CA THR A 148 -19.89 10.29 -16.54
C THR A 148 -20.93 11.08 -15.77
N ARG A 149 -20.65 12.33 -15.41
CA ARG A 149 -21.63 13.27 -14.83
C ARG A 149 -22.91 13.45 -15.66
N ALA A 150 -22.86 13.16 -16.96
CA ALA A 150 -24.01 13.23 -17.86
C ALA A 150 -24.91 11.98 -17.81
N GLY A 151 -24.58 11.01 -16.94
CA GLY A 151 -25.31 9.75 -16.81
C GLY A 151 -24.96 8.69 -17.85
N LYS A 152 -23.95 8.92 -18.71
CA LYS A 152 -23.48 7.90 -19.66
C LYS A 152 -22.63 6.86 -18.95
N VAL A 153 -22.88 5.58 -19.25
CA VAL A 153 -22.04 4.44 -18.88
C VAL A 153 -21.38 3.89 -20.14
N ILE A 154 -20.05 3.86 -20.15
CA ILE A 154 -19.24 3.39 -21.28
C ILE A 154 -18.46 2.15 -20.83
N ILE A 155 -18.63 1.03 -21.54
CA ILE A 155 -17.89 -0.21 -21.31
C ILE A 155 -16.97 -0.43 -22.50
N LYS A 156 -15.66 -0.46 -22.27
CA LYS A 156 -14.63 -0.69 -23.28
C LYS A 156 -13.82 -1.94 -22.92
N GLY A 157 -13.59 -2.80 -23.89
CA GLY A 157 -12.71 -3.96 -23.81
C GLY A 157 -12.62 -4.65 -25.17
N SER A 158 -11.61 -5.48 -25.37
CA SER A 158 -11.49 -6.33 -26.56
C SER A 158 -12.54 -7.45 -26.59
N TYR A 159 -13.08 -7.81 -25.43
CA TYR A 159 -14.13 -8.80 -25.27
C TYR A 159 -15.03 -8.43 -24.09
N ILE A 160 -16.35 -8.45 -24.29
CA ILE A 160 -17.37 -8.20 -23.26
C ILE A 160 -18.26 -9.44 -23.15
N LEU A 161 -18.19 -10.15 -22.02
CA LEU A 161 -19.09 -11.26 -21.71
C LEU A 161 -20.20 -10.78 -20.76
N SER A 162 -21.42 -10.66 -21.27
CA SER A 162 -22.60 -10.38 -20.45
C SER A 162 -23.38 -11.69 -20.20
N ARG A 163 -23.22 -12.28 -19.02
CA ARG A 163 -23.90 -13.51 -18.61
C ARG A 163 -24.79 -13.25 -17.39
N SER A 164 -26.02 -13.74 -17.43
CA SER A 164 -26.95 -13.74 -16.29
C SER A 164 -27.59 -15.12 -16.18
N SER A 165 -27.90 -15.55 -14.96
CA SER A 165 -28.73 -16.75 -14.70
C SER A 165 -30.22 -16.50 -14.93
N GLY A 166 -30.63 -15.23 -14.97
CA GLY A 166 -31.97 -14.78 -15.34
C GLY A 166 -31.98 -14.00 -16.65
N TYR A 167 -32.92 -13.09 -16.80
CA TYR A 167 -33.02 -12.26 -18.01
C TYR A 167 -32.00 -11.12 -18.03
N ASN A 168 -31.28 -11.00 -19.14
CA ASN A 168 -30.56 -9.77 -19.50
C ASN A 168 -31.54 -8.82 -20.22
N LYS A 169 -32.08 -7.84 -19.49
CA LYS A 169 -33.07 -6.91 -20.03
C LYS A 169 -32.40 -5.65 -20.56
N ILE A 170 -32.47 -5.42 -21.86
CA ILE A 170 -31.98 -4.21 -22.51
C ILE A 170 -33.20 -3.40 -22.96
N LYS A 171 -33.23 -2.11 -22.58
CA LYS A 171 -34.28 -1.17 -22.98
C LYS A 171 -33.65 0.17 -23.37
N GLY A 172 -34.16 0.76 -24.44
CA GLY A 172 -33.77 2.08 -24.91
C GLY A 172 -34.74 2.56 -25.97
N ALA A 173 -34.73 3.86 -26.27
CA ALA A 173 -35.47 4.41 -27.40
C ALA A 173 -34.98 3.81 -28.74
N ALA A 174 -33.70 3.44 -28.81
CA ALA A 174 -33.09 2.67 -29.87
C ALA A 174 -32.03 1.73 -29.27
N ILE A 175 -31.85 0.58 -29.92
CA ILE A 175 -30.75 -0.34 -29.65
C ILE A 175 -30.05 -0.53 -31.00
N ASP A 176 -28.78 -0.15 -31.06
CA ASP A 176 -27.94 -0.34 -32.23
C ASP A 176 -27.02 -1.54 -31.98
N LEU A 177 -27.14 -2.56 -32.83
CA LEU A 177 -26.36 -3.79 -32.80
C LEU A 177 -25.81 -4.02 -34.21
N ASN A 178 -24.49 -4.14 -34.32
CA ASN A 178 -23.77 -4.38 -35.56
C ASN A 178 -22.80 -5.55 -35.35
#